data_AF-A0A7K7A9T4-F1
#
_entry.id   AF-A0A7K7A9T4-F1
#
_cell.length_a   1.000
_cell.length_b   1.000
_cell.length_c   1.000
_cell.angle_alpha   90.00
_cell.angle_beta   90.00
_cell.angle_gamma   90.00
#
_symmetry.space_group_name_H-M   'P 1'
#
loop_
_entity.id
_entity.type
_entity.pdbx_description
1 polymer ?
#
loop_
_entity_poly.entity_id
_entity_poly.type
_entity_poly.pdbx_seq_one_letter_code
_entity_poly.pdbx_strand_id
1 'polypeptide(L)'
;AACARAGLRGEPLAAVRLISAKTGFGVEGLVSALQRSWRAAGDVYLLGAANAGKSALFNALLRSDYCKSRAPDVVHCATVSPWPGTTLGLLKFPIINPTCDRIFRRQERLRAEAEKTEEQLSDEEHKYLNRLKKEGYLVGEIGRTFQRSKPTPIIDFDPDLLSYSVDEDPGHSPRKPVEKEEFSYNEVKDARWCFDTPGIMRENCLLNLLTDKEVKLVLPMRAIVPRTFILKPEMVLFLAALARIDYLEGEKSAWFTVMASNLLPVHVTTLSQADAVYEKYAGKELMKVPMGGEERMKEFPRLVPQDITLEGIGATEAVADIKLSSAGKSAVSHCRWVAVTAHAQQKLLLRAHMPEGAALALRQPPLLPHIPNIRGARIPGTAAYRTKKPPSLVENLKASGNR
;
A
#
# COMPACT_ATOMS: atom_id res chain seq x y z
N ALA A 1 15.29 -1.52 -12.92
CA ALA A 1 16.68 -1.53 -12.39
C ALA A 1 17.02 -2.81 -11.62
N ALA A 2 16.28 -3.24 -10.58
CA ALA A 2 16.56 -4.52 -9.89
C ALA A 2 16.33 -5.75 -10.79
N CYS A 3 15.18 -5.84 -11.48
CA CYS A 3 14.89 -6.92 -12.43
C CYS A 3 15.91 -6.96 -13.59
N ALA A 4 16.27 -5.79 -14.13
CA ALA A 4 17.30 -5.67 -15.17
C ALA A 4 18.73 -6.05 -14.73
N ARG A 5 19.03 -5.93 -13.43
CA ARG A 5 20.28 -6.44 -12.84
C ARG A 5 20.21 -7.95 -12.61
N ALA A 6 19.03 -8.48 -12.31
CA ALA A 6 18.75 -9.91 -12.18
C ALA A 6 18.53 -10.63 -13.54
N GLY A 7 18.93 -10.02 -14.67
CA GLY A 7 18.90 -10.67 -15.99
C GLY A 7 17.63 -10.45 -16.82
N LEU A 8 16.59 -9.80 -16.29
CA LEU A 8 15.39 -9.43 -17.06
C LEU A 8 15.65 -8.14 -17.87
N ARG A 9 16.53 -8.22 -18.88
CA ARG A 9 16.79 -7.14 -19.83
C ARG A 9 16.08 -7.44 -21.15
N GLY A 10 15.32 -6.47 -21.67
CA GLY A 10 14.87 -6.47 -23.07
C GLY A 10 13.44 -6.92 -23.35
N GLU A 11 12.69 -7.41 -22.36
CA GLU A 11 11.27 -7.74 -22.57
C GLU A 11 10.40 -6.47 -22.70
N PRO A 12 9.49 -6.41 -23.68
CA PRO A 12 8.62 -5.25 -23.89
C PRO A 12 7.67 -5.10 -22.69
N LEU A 13 7.65 -3.90 -22.11
CA LEU A 13 6.71 -3.53 -21.07
C LEU A 13 5.28 -3.53 -21.64
N ALA A 14 4.50 -4.56 -21.32
CA ALA A 14 3.15 -4.72 -21.86
C ALA A 14 2.16 -3.67 -21.34
N ALA A 15 2.17 -3.38 -20.03
CA ALA A 15 1.29 -2.40 -19.41
C ALA A 15 1.81 -1.94 -18.04
N VAL A 16 1.44 -0.71 -17.64
CA VAL A 16 1.60 -0.20 -16.28
C VAL A 16 0.22 0.04 -15.68
N ARG A 17 -0.01 -0.48 -14.47
CA ARG A 17 -1.28 -0.33 -13.74
C ARG A 17 -1.01 0.10 -12.30
N LEU A 18 -1.82 1.04 -11.82
CA LEU A 18 -1.85 1.42 -10.40
C LEU A 18 -2.96 0.62 -9.72
N ILE A 19 -2.61 -0.06 -8.63
CA ILE A 19 -3.51 -0.97 -7.94
C ILE A 19 -3.40 -0.83 -6.42
N SER A 20 -4.44 -1.23 -5.72
CA SER A 20 -4.43 -1.44 -4.28
C SER A 20 -5.02 -2.82 -3.97
N ALA A 21 -4.15 -3.78 -3.66
CA ALA A 21 -4.59 -5.13 -3.32
C ALA A 21 -5.44 -5.20 -2.04
N LYS A 22 -5.31 -4.22 -1.15
CA LYS A 22 -6.07 -4.14 0.12
C LYS A 22 -7.47 -3.58 -0.11
N THR A 23 -7.59 -2.53 -0.92
CA THR A 23 -8.87 -1.83 -1.16
C THR A 23 -9.54 -2.21 -2.46
N GLY A 24 -8.97 -3.13 -3.23
CA GLY A 24 -9.50 -3.64 -4.51
C GLY A 24 -9.33 -2.70 -5.72
N PHE A 25 -8.91 -1.45 -5.51
CA PHE A 25 -8.73 -0.47 -6.58
C PHE A 25 -7.78 -0.96 -7.68
N GLY A 26 -8.19 -0.83 -8.93
CA GLY A 26 -7.45 -1.14 -10.14
C GLY A 26 -7.23 -2.63 -10.40
N VAL A 27 -7.68 -3.53 -9.51
CA VAL A 27 -7.46 -4.97 -9.64
C VAL A 27 -8.25 -5.52 -10.84
N GLU A 28 -9.49 -5.12 -11.05
CA GLU A 28 -10.29 -5.52 -12.22
C GLU A 28 -9.66 -5.02 -13.54
N GLY A 29 -9.08 -3.81 -13.54
CA GLY A 29 -8.31 -3.28 -14.66
C GLY A 29 -7.04 -4.08 -14.93
N LEU A 30 -6.35 -4.55 -13.89
CA LEU A 30 -5.20 -5.44 -13.99
C LEU A 30 -5.59 -6.80 -14.58
N VAL A 31 -6.65 -7.42 -14.07
CA VAL A 31 -7.15 -8.72 -14.58
C VAL A 31 -7.50 -8.61 -16.07
N SER A 32 -8.16 -7.52 -16.47
CA SER A 32 -8.47 -7.26 -17.89
C SER A 32 -7.21 -7.13 -18.75
N ALA A 33 -6.17 -6.46 -18.24
CA ALA A 33 -4.90 -6.34 -18.94
C ALA A 33 -4.20 -7.70 -19.05
N LEU A 34 -4.14 -8.47 -17.96
CA LEU A 34 -3.56 -9.80 -17.93
C LEU A 34 -4.26 -10.74 -18.91
N GLN A 35 -5.59 -10.81 -18.90
CA GLN A 35 -6.36 -11.67 -19.81
C GLN A 35 -6.11 -11.30 -21.29
N ARG A 36 -5.95 -10.01 -21.61
CA ARG A 36 -5.67 -9.53 -22.98
C ARG A 36 -4.24 -9.80 -23.44
N SER A 37 -3.25 -9.58 -22.57
CA SER A 37 -1.82 -9.69 -22.92
C SER A 37 -1.32 -11.12 -22.86
N TRP A 38 -1.76 -11.89 -21.88
CA TRP A 38 -1.27 -13.25 -21.63
C TRP A 38 -1.82 -14.27 -22.63
N ARG A 39 -3.07 -14.13 -23.09
CA ARG A 39 -3.72 -15.06 -24.07
C ARG A 39 -3.49 -16.55 -23.77
N ALA A 40 -3.41 -16.94 -22.50
CA ALA A 40 -3.09 -18.30 -22.02
C ALA A 40 -1.68 -18.83 -22.36
N ALA A 41 -0.73 -17.96 -22.68
CA ALA A 41 0.67 -18.31 -22.97
C ALA A 41 1.48 -18.50 -21.68
N GLY A 42 1.46 -19.73 -21.15
CA GLY A 42 2.37 -20.17 -20.07
C GLY A 42 1.93 -19.78 -18.65
N ASP A 43 2.79 -19.97 -17.66
CA ASP A 43 2.48 -19.64 -16.26
C ASP A 43 2.80 -18.18 -15.92
N VAL A 44 2.25 -17.68 -14.81
CA VAL A 44 2.44 -16.30 -14.35
C VAL A 44 3.16 -16.28 -13.01
N TYR A 45 4.22 -15.48 -12.91
CA TYR A 45 5.04 -15.35 -11.71
C TYR A 45 4.97 -13.93 -11.15
N LEU A 46 4.56 -13.79 -9.88
CA LEU A 46 4.57 -12.51 -9.18
C LEU A 46 5.97 -12.24 -8.62
N LEU A 47 6.72 -11.33 -9.26
CA LEU A 47 8.08 -10.95 -8.86
C LEU A 47 8.12 -9.57 -8.21
N GLY A 48 9.00 -9.41 -7.21
CA GLY A 48 9.20 -8.11 -6.57
C GLY A 48 9.83 -8.18 -5.17
N ALA A 49 10.22 -7.01 -4.66
CA ALA A 49 10.88 -6.91 -3.36
C ALA A 49 10.00 -7.43 -2.21
N ALA A 50 10.63 -7.80 -1.09
CA ALA A 50 9.90 -8.03 0.16
C ALA A 50 9.08 -6.78 0.54
N ASN A 51 7.90 -6.98 1.13
CA ASN A 51 6.96 -5.90 1.52
C ASN A 51 6.39 -5.04 0.37
N ALA A 52 6.58 -5.43 -0.90
CA ALA A 52 5.95 -4.77 -2.04
C ALA A 52 4.43 -5.02 -2.16
N GLY A 53 3.88 -5.93 -1.34
CA GLY A 53 2.46 -6.31 -1.38
C GLY A 53 2.12 -7.47 -2.33
N LYS A 54 3.11 -8.29 -2.74
CA LYS A 54 2.90 -9.44 -3.63
C LYS A 54 1.87 -10.44 -3.10
N SER A 55 2.02 -10.88 -1.85
CA SER A 55 1.09 -11.82 -1.23
C SER A 55 -0.31 -11.22 -1.02
N ALA A 56 -0.39 -9.90 -0.82
CA ALA A 56 -1.69 -9.21 -0.80
C ALA A 56 -2.34 -9.21 -2.19
N LEU A 57 -1.56 -8.96 -3.25
CA LEU A 57 -2.02 -9.06 -4.63
C LEU A 57 -2.42 -10.50 -4.99
N PHE A 58 -1.66 -11.51 -4.55
CA PHE A 58 -2.01 -12.91 -4.73
C PHE A 58 -3.39 -13.23 -4.13
N ASN A 59 -3.66 -12.79 -2.91
CA ASN A 59 -4.97 -12.96 -2.27
C ASN A 59 -6.08 -12.18 -2.98
N ALA A 60 -5.79 -10.99 -3.50
CA ALA A 60 -6.74 -10.22 -4.30
C ALA A 60 -7.08 -10.93 -5.61
N LEU A 61 -6.08 -11.48 -6.31
CA LEU A 61 -6.26 -12.23 -7.54
C LEU A 61 -6.98 -13.57 -7.29
N LEU A 62 -6.69 -14.25 -6.18
CA LEU A 62 -7.39 -15.47 -5.76
C LEU A 62 -8.89 -15.22 -5.61
N ARG A 63 -9.30 -14.05 -5.11
CA ARG A 63 -10.70 -13.64 -4.97
C ARG A 63 -11.33 -13.12 -6.26
N SER A 64 -10.54 -12.80 -7.27
CA SER A 64 -11.02 -12.24 -8.55
C SER A 64 -11.40 -13.31 -9.58
N ASP A 65 -12.00 -12.86 -10.69
CA ASP A 65 -12.26 -13.65 -11.90
C ASP A 65 -10.99 -14.18 -12.61
N TYR A 66 -9.79 -13.85 -12.14
CA TYR A 66 -8.56 -14.42 -12.69
C TYR A 66 -8.35 -15.88 -12.26
N CYS A 67 -8.92 -16.26 -11.14
CA CYS A 67 -8.78 -17.59 -10.57
C CYS A 67 -9.94 -18.52 -10.97
N LYS A 68 -9.71 -19.83 -11.05
CA LYS A 68 -10.82 -20.80 -11.22
C LYS A 68 -11.79 -20.71 -10.02
N SER A 69 -13.08 -20.90 -10.27
CA SER A 69 -14.15 -20.67 -9.30
C SER A 69 -13.99 -21.42 -7.97
N ARG A 70 -13.44 -22.66 -8.00
CA ARG A 70 -13.19 -23.51 -6.84
C ARG A 70 -11.92 -23.20 -6.05
N ALA A 71 -11.00 -22.41 -6.62
CA ALA A 71 -9.69 -22.24 -6.03
C ALA A 71 -9.60 -21.48 -4.68
N PRO A 72 -10.49 -20.56 -4.27
CA PRO A 72 -10.34 -19.91 -2.97
C PRO A 72 -10.66 -20.85 -1.79
N ASP A 73 -11.43 -21.90 -2.02
CA ASP A 73 -11.86 -22.85 -0.99
C ASP A 73 -10.80 -23.94 -0.78
N VAL A 74 -10.01 -24.22 -1.84
CA VAL A 74 -8.95 -25.24 -1.86
C VAL A 74 -7.57 -24.66 -1.56
N VAL A 75 -7.26 -23.45 -2.06
CA VAL A 75 -5.93 -22.86 -1.93
C VAL A 75 -5.85 -22.01 -0.67
N HIS A 76 -4.86 -22.30 0.18
CA HIS A 76 -4.56 -21.46 1.34
C HIS A 76 -4.21 -20.04 0.91
N CYS A 77 -4.90 -19.06 1.51
CA CYS A 77 -4.57 -17.65 1.34
C CYS A 77 -3.11 -17.39 1.78
N ALA A 78 -2.40 -16.57 1.00
CA ALA A 78 -1.04 -16.18 1.32
C ALA A 78 -1.01 -15.32 2.60
N THR A 79 -0.05 -15.58 3.48
CA THR A 79 0.12 -14.79 4.70
C THR A 79 0.60 -13.37 4.34
N VAL A 80 -0.20 -12.37 4.68
CA VAL A 80 0.17 -10.95 4.50
C VAL A 80 0.70 -10.43 5.83
N SER A 81 1.98 -10.07 5.88
CA SER A 81 2.57 -9.41 7.04
C SER A 81 3.44 -8.21 6.62
N PRO A 82 3.60 -7.20 7.49
CA PRO A 82 4.54 -6.09 7.26
C PRO A 82 6.01 -6.48 7.36
N TRP A 83 6.32 -7.70 7.83
CA TRP A 83 7.69 -8.17 8.02
C TRP A 83 8.21 -8.85 6.73
N PRO A 84 9.47 -8.61 6.33
CA PRO A 84 10.06 -9.27 5.16
C PRO A 84 10.12 -10.80 5.33
N GLY A 85 9.80 -11.57 4.30
CA GLY A 85 9.97 -13.04 4.34
C GLY A 85 8.71 -13.84 4.69
N THR A 86 7.52 -13.27 4.49
CA THR A 86 6.22 -13.94 4.76
C THR A 86 5.96 -15.19 3.94
N THR A 87 6.60 -15.33 2.78
CA THR A 87 6.40 -16.44 1.84
C THR A 87 7.58 -17.41 1.98
N LEU A 88 7.46 -18.36 2.92
CA LEU A 88 8.45 -19.44 3.12
C LEU A 88 8.32 -20.56 2.06
N GLY A 89 7.17 -20.66 1.40
CA GLY A 89 6.90 -21.66 0.35
C GLY A 89 6.23 -21.05 -0.88
N LEU A 90 6.48 -21.63 -2.06
CA LEU A 90 5.97 -21.16 -3.34
C LEU A 90 4.47 -21.49 -3.46
N LEU A 91 3.61 -20.51 -3.17
CA LEU A 91 2.15 -20.66 -3.26
C LEU A 91 1.70 -20.53 -4.71
N LYS A 92 0.66 -21.29 -5.10
CA LYS A 92 0.12 -21.27 -6.46
C LYS A 92 -1.37 -21.48 -6.52
N PHE A 93 -2.04 -20.85 -7.49
CA PHE A 93 -3.43 -21.14 -7.84
C PHE A 93 -3.62 -21.34 -9.35
N PRO A 94 -4.61 -22.13 -9.78
CA PRO A 94 -4.88 -22.33 -11.19
C PRO A 94 -5.62 -21.13 -11.81
N ILE A 95 -5.13 -20.66 -12.94
CA ILE A 95 -5.67 -19.52 -13.69
C ILE A 95 -6.87 -20.00 -14.54
N ILE A 96 -7.90 -19.16 -14.64
CA ILE A 96 -9.03 -19.43 -15.54
C ILE A 96 -8.63 -19.20 -17.00
N ASN A 97 -9.05 -20.09 -17.90
CA ASN A 97 -8.83 -19.89 -19.33
C ASN A 97 -9.72 -18.73 -19.85
N PRO A 98 -9.14 -17.65 -20.43
CA PRO A 98 -9.88 -16.50 -20.92
C PRO A 98 -10.49 -16.77 -22.31
N THR A 99 -11.63 -17.48 -22.34
CA THR A 99 -12.44 -17.65 -23.56
C THR A 99 -13.20 -16.36 -23.91
N CYS A 100 -13.50 -16.13 -25.19
CA CYS A 100 -14.23 -14.94 -25.66
C CYS A 100 -15.56 -14.71 -24.90
N ASP A 101 -16.38 -15.75 -24.72
CA ASP A 101 -17.64 -15.67 -23.95
C ASP A 101 -17.40 -15.20 -22.51
N ARG A 102 -16.43 -15.80 -21.81
CA ARG A 102 -16.09 -15.39 -20.44
C ARG A 102 -15.59 -13.94 -20.34
N ILE A 103 -14.74 -13.51 -21.28
CA ILE A 103 -14.27 -12.13 -21.34
C ILE A 103 -15.46 -11.19 -21.56
N PHE A 104 -16.38 -11.56 -22.44
CA PHE A 104 -17.56 -10.78 -22.77
C PHE A 104 -18.51 -10.63 -21.57
N ARG A 105 -18.91 -11.73 -20.92
CA ARG A 105 -19.77 -11.70 -19.71
C ARG A 105 -19.18 -10.88 -18.59
N ARG A 106 -17.85 -10.98 -18.39
CA ARG A 106 -17.15 -10.15 -17.41
C ARG A 106 -17.19 -8.67 -17.79
N GLN A 107 -17.05 -8.32 -19.07
CA GLN A 107 -17.18 -6.93 -19.51
C GLN A 107 -18.59 -6.39 -19.30
N GLU A 108 -19.64 -7.19 -19.53
CA GLU A 108 -21.02 -6.80 -19.23
C GLU A 108 -21.23 -6.51 -17.75
N ARG A 109 -20.73 -7.39 -16.86
CA ARG A 109 -20.76 -7.14 -15.41
C ARG A 109 -20.07 -5.81 -15.05
N LEU A 110 -18.85 -5.59 -15.52
CA LEU A 110 -18.10 -4.37 -15.21
C LEU A 110 -18.78 -3.11 -15.75
N ARG A 111 -19.45 -3.18 -16.91
CA ARG A 111 -20.26 -2.07 -17.44
C ARG A 111 -21.48 -1.80 -16.56
N ALA A 112 -22.21 -2.85 -16.18
CA ALA A 112 -23.36 -2.73 -15.29
C ALA A 112 -22.97 -2.15 -13.92
N GLU A 113 -21.84 -2.56 -13.36
CA GLU A 113 -21.29 -1.97 -12.12
C GLU A 113 -20.92 -0.50 -12.31
N ALA A 114 -20.24 -0.15 -13.41
CA ALA A 114 -19.86 1.23 -13.74
C ALA A 114 -21.06 2.19 -13.89
N GLU A 115 -22.24 1.67 -14.22
CA GLU A 115 -23.47 2.45 -14.35
C GLU A 115 -24.18 2.71 -13.03
N LYS A 116 -23.92 1.90 -12.00
CA LYS A 116 -24.53 2.05 -10.68
C LYS A 116 -24.01 3.30 -9.96
N THR A 117 -24.87 3.90 -9.14
CA THR A 117 -24.49 4.97 -8.20
C THR A 117 -24.32 4.40 -6.78
N GLU A 118 -23.60 5.12 -5.91
CA GLU A 118 -23.38 4.70 -4.51
C GLU A 118 -24.69 4.42 -3.74
N GLU A 119 -25.79 5.07 -4.13
CA GLU A 119 -27.12 4.98 -3.51
C GLU A 119 -27.89 3.70 -3.91
N GLN A 120 -27.49 3.04 -5.00
CA GLN A 120 -28.13 1.82 -5.50
C GLN A 120 -27.48 0.54 -4.96
N LEU A 121 -26.48 0.68 -4.09
CA LEU A 121 -25.79 -0.45 -3.46
C LEU A 121 -26.61 -1.02 -2.31
N SER A 122 -26.50 -2.32 -2.09
CA SER A 122 -27.10 -2.98 -0.92
C SER A 122 -26.48 -2.49 0.39
N ASP A 123 -27.21 -2.63 1.50
CA ASP A 123 -26.73 -2.19 2.82
C ASP A 123 -25.40 -2.83 3.25
N GLU A 124 -25.15 -4.07 2.82
CA GLU A 124 -23.91 -4.79 3.11
C GLU A 124 -22.73 -4.24 2.30
N GLU A 125 -22.94 -4.01 1.00
CA GLU A 125 -21.96 -3.36 0.11
C GLU A 125 -21.66 -1.95 0.61
N HIS A 126 -22.67 -1.22 1.06
CA HIS A 126 -22.52 0.14 1.58
C HIS A 126 -21.69 0.16 2.88
N LYS A 127 -21.95 -0.78 3.81
CA LYS A 127 -21.11 -0.97 5.03
C LYS A 127 -19.68 -1.35 4.67
N TYR A 128 -19.50 -2.24 3.70
CA TYR A 128 -18.19 -2.66 3.22
C TYR A 128 -17.42 -1.51 2.59
N LEU A 129 -18.07 -0.74 1.71
CA LEU A 129 -17.51 0.45 1.06
C LEU A 129 -17.10 1.50 2.09
N ASN A 130 -17.96 1.75 3.09
CA ASN A 130 -17.66 2.69 4.18
C ASN A 130 -16.45 2.24 5.02
N ARG A 131 -16.25 0.93 5.23
CA ARG A 131 -15.03 0.41 5.86
C ARG A 131 -13.80 0.69 4.99
N LEU A 132 -13.88 0.45 3.69
CA LEU A 132 -12.77 0.70 2.76
C LEU A 132 -12.43 2.20 2.63
N LYS A 133 -13.44 3.08 2.57
CA LYS A 133 -13.29 4.54 2.58
C LYS A 133 -12.58 5.04 3.84
N LYS A 134 -12.77 4.37 4.99
CA LYS A 134 -12.02 4.67 6.22
C LYS A 134 -10.55 4.25 6.14
N GLU A 135 -10.26 3.19 5.39
CA GLU A 135 -8.92 2.59 5.28
C GLU A 135 -8.05 3.23 4.18
N GLY A 136 -8.64 3.70 3.08
CA GLY A 136 -7.93 4.16 1.89
C GLY A 136 -8.67 5.25 1.11
N TYR A 137 -7.91 6.00 0.29
CA TYR A 137 -8.49 7.00 -0.63
C TYR A 137 -9.02 6.37 -1.90
N LEU A 138 -8.36 5.33 -2.41
CA LEU A 138 -8.72 4.66 -3.64
C LEU A 138 -9.41 3.35 -3.29
N VAL A 139 -10.67 3.19 -3.68
CA VAL A 139 -11.49 2.03 -3.34
C VAL A 139 -12.02 1.41 -4.62
N GLY A 140 -11.95 0.10 -4.75
CA GLY A 140 -12.54 -0.64 -5.87
C GLY A 140 -13.10 -1.97 -5.38
N GLU A 141 -14.13 -2.45 -6.05
CA GLU A 141 -14.72 -3.74 -5.72
C GLU A 141 -14.09 -4.83 -6.60
N ILE A 142 -13.80 -5.98 -5.98
CA ILE A 142 -13.32 -7.17 -6.71
C ILE A 142 -14.52 -8.10 -6.85
N GLY A 143 -15.01 -8.24 -8.07
CA GLY A 143 -16.18 -9.04 -8.37
C GLY A 143 -15.83 -10.45 -8.83
N ARG A 144 -16.82 -11.33 -8.78
CA ARG A 144 -16.76 -12.65 -9.43
C ARG A 144 -17.95 -12.85 -10.35
N THR A 145 -17.68 -13.00 -11.63
CA THR A 145 -18.67 -13.29 -12.67
C THR A 145 -19.10 -14.76 -12.65
N PHE A 146 -18.17 -15.67 -12.33
CA PHE A 146 -18.41 -17.12 -12.42
C PHE A 146 -18.50 -17.75 -11.03
N GLN A 147 -19.52 -17.36 -10.25
CA GLN A 147 -19.85 -18.05 -9.02
C GLN A 147 -20.81 -19.21 -9.33
N ARG A 148 -20.52 -20.38 -8.76
CA ARG A 148 -21.52 -21.45 -8.70
C ARG A 148 -22.58 -20.95 -7.72
N SER A 149 -23.86 -20.98 -8.11
CA SER A 149 -24.94 -20.79 -7.15
C SER A 149 -24.67 -21.72 -5.98
N LYS A 150 -24.62 -21.18 -4.76
CA LYS A 150 -24.68 -22.05 -3.57
C LYS A 150 -25.88 -22.98 -3.81
N PRO A 151 -25.72 -24.30 -3.67
CA PRO A 151 -26.89 -25.16 -3.72
C PRO A 151 -27.87 -24.57 -2.70
N THR A 152 -29.08 -24.21 -3.16
CA THR A 152 -30.20 -24.01 -2.25
C THR A 152 -30.18 -25.20 -1.30
N PRO A 153 -30.30 -25.02 0.03
CA PRO A 153 -30.36 -26.17 0.91
C PRO A 153 -31.60 -26.94 0.49
N ILE A 154 -31.39 -28.02 -0.26
CA ILE A 154 -32.38 -29.05 -0.43
C ILE A 154 -32.49 -29.58 1.00
N ILE A 155 -33.64 -29.31 1.63
CA ILE A 155 -33.97 -29.94 2.90
C ILE A 155 -34.08 -31.42 2.54
N ASP A 156 -32.99 -32.15 2.71
CA ASP A 156 -33.01 -33.59 2.59
C ASP A 156 -33.77 -34.09 3.82
N PHE A 157 -34.98 -34.57 3.59
CA PHE A 157 -35.88 -35.00 4.65
C PHE A 157 -35.36 -36.36 5.14
N ASP A 158 -34.46 -36.33 6.11
CA ASP A 158 -33.85 -37.53 6.70
C ASP A 158 -34.82 -38.12 7.75
N PRO A 159 -35.49 -39.27 7.50
CA PRO A 159 -36.48 -39.83 8.41
C PRO A 159 -35.87 -40.29 9.74
N ASP A 160 -34.56 -40.56 9.76
CA ASP A 160 -33.83 -41.10 10.91
C ASP A 160 -33.46 -40.00 11.93
N LEU A 161 -33.50 -38.72 11.54
CA LEU A 161 -33.30 -37.59 12.46
C LEU A 161 -34.55 -37.24 13.30
N LEU A 162 -35.69 -37.87 13.01
CA LEU A 162 -36.96 -37.67 13.70
C LEU A 162 -37.33 -38.82 14.65
N SER A 163 -36.53 -39.89 14.73
CA SER A 163 -36.75 -40.95 15.71
C SER A 163 -36.27 -40.49 17.09
N TYR A 164 -37.17 -39.91 17.86
CA TYR A 164 -36.98 -39.68 19.30
C TYR A 164 -36.97 -41.04 20.02
N SER A 165 -35.79 -41.55 20.37
CA SER A 165 -35.62 -42.51 21.46
C SER A 165 -35.46 -41.74 22.77
N VAL A 166 -36.23 -42.10 23.80
CA VAL A 166 -36.43 -41.32 25.04
C VAL A 166 -35.23 -41.39 26.01
N ASP A 167 -34.17 -42.12 25.69
CA ASP A 167 -33.05 -42.35 26.61
C ASP A 167 -31.70 -42.09 25.92
N GLU A 168 -31.22 -40.85 25.90
CA GLU A 168 -29.78 -40.52 25.83
C GLU A 168 -29.50 -39.01 26.10
N ASP A 169 -28.50 -38.73 26.94
CA ASP A 169 -28.07 -37.40 27.39
C ASP A 169 -27.57 -36.48 26.24
N PRO A 170 -27.62 -35.14 26.39
CA PRO A 170 -27.21 -34.19 25.36
C PRO A 170 -25.67 -34.06 25.27
N GLY A 171 -25.02 -35.07 24.71
CA GLY A 171 -23.58 -35.13 24.48
C GLY A 171 -23.21 -35.07 23.00
N HIS A 172 -22.60 -33.96 22.57
CA HIS A 172 -21.77 -33.80 21.37
C HIS A 172 -22.10 -34.66 20.13
N SER A 173 -22.81 -34.07 19.16
CA SER A 173 -22.76 -34.56 17.78
C SER A 173 -21.33 -34.43 17.22
N PRO A 174 -20.75 -35.50 16.63
CA PRO A 174 -19.47 -35.40 15.95
C PRO A 174 -19.69 -34.54 14.70
N ARG A 175 -19.12 -33.33 14.68
CA ARG A 175 -19.02 -32.53 13.46
C ARG A 175 -18.30 -33.38 12.43
N LYS A 176 -19.01 -33.82 11.37
CA LYS A 176 -18.40 -34.46 10.19
C LYS A 176 -17.19 -33.61 9.77
N PRO A 177 -16.01 -34.21 9.53
CA PRO A 177 -14.88 -33.46 8.99
C PRO A 177 -15.34 -32.84 7.68
N VAL A 178 -15.19 -31.52 7.54
CA VAL A 178 -15.35 -30.87 6.23
C VAL A 178 -14.27 -31.48 5.35
N GLU A 179 -14.66 -32.37 4.43
CA GLU A 179 -13.75 -32.92 3.43
C GLU A 179 -13.10 -31.73 2.72
N LYS A 180 -11.78 -31.64 2.78
CA LYS A 180 -11.04 -30.63 2.02
C LYS A 180 -11.25 -30.99 0.55
N GLU A 181 -12.07 -30.21 -0.14
CA GLU A 181 -12.21 -30.35 -1.59
C GLU A 181 -10.83 -30.17 -2.22
N GLU A 182 -10.31 -31.20 -2.87
CA GLU A 182 -9.07 -31.12 -3.65
C GLU A 182 -9.41 -30.93 -5.14
N PHE A 183 -8.51 -30.31 -5.90
CA PHE A 183 -8.74 -30.17 -7.34
C PHE A 183 -8.71 -31.54 -8.02
N SER A 184 -9.68 -31.79 -8.91
CA SER A 184 -9.68 -32.99 -9.74
C SER A 184 -8.44 -33.03 -10.66
N TYR A 185 -7.86 -34.22 -10.87
CA TYR A 185 -6.71 -34.44 -11.75
C TYR A 185 -6.87 -33.78 -13.13
N ASN A 186 -8.07 -33.86 -13.72
CA ASN A 186 -8.36 -33.26 -15.03
C ASN A 186 -8.36 -31.73 -15.01
N GLU A 187 -8.69 -31.11 -13.88
CA GLU A 187 -8.67 -29.66 -13.72
C GLU A 187 -7.25 -29.11 -13.52
N VAL A 188 -6.33 -29.95 -13.02
CA VAL A 188 -4.93 -29.63 -12.71
C VAL A 188 -4.02 -29.86 -13.93
N LYS A 189 -4.28 -30.90 -14.73
CA LYS A 189 -3.40 -31.35 -15.83
C LYS A 189 -3.13 -30.29 -16.89
N ASP A 190 -4.19 -29.60 -17.34
CA ASP A 190 -4.09 -28.54 -18.36
C ASP A 190 -4.18 -27.12 -17.75
N ALA A 191 -4.09 -27.01 -16.42
CA ALA A 191 -4.10 -25.72 -15.76
C ALA A 191 -2.80 -24.96 -15.99
N ARG A 192 -2.95 -23.64 -16.17
CA ARG A 192 -1.87 -22.69 -16.00
C ARG A 192 -1.90 -22.16 -14.57
N TRP A 193 -0.74 -21.81 -14.04
CA TRP A 193 -0.58 -21.47 -12.64
C TRP A 193 -0.10 -20.03 -12.47
N CYS A 194 -0.64 -19.38 -11.45
CA CYS A 194 -0.11 -18.13 -10.93
C CYS A 194 0.67 -18.44 -9.66
N PHE A 195 1.94 -18.05 -9.60
CA PHE A 195 2.86 -18.33 -8.52
C PHE A 195 3.17 -17.07 -7.71
N ASP A 196 3.04 -17.15 -6.37
CA ASP A 196 3.63 -16.17 -5.46
C ASP A 196 5.09 -16.57 -5.20
N THR A 197 6.01 -15.68 -5.56
CA THR A 197 7.44 -15.92 -5.33
C THR A 197 7.91 -15.24 -4.04
N PRO A 198 8.86 -15.86 -3.31
CA PRO A 198 9.49 -15.22 -2.15
C PRO A 198 10.01 -13.83 -2.50
N GLY A 199 9.81 -12.88 -1.58
CA GLY A 199 10.22 -11.51 -1.82
C GLY A 199 11.72 -11.32 -1.83
N ILE A 200 12.23 -10.67 -2.89
CA ILE A 200 13.65 -10.32 -2.98
C ILE A 200 13.98 -9.33 -1.86
N MET A 201 14.79 -9.75 -0.90
CA MET A 201 15.32 -8.87 0.14
C MET A 201 16.42 -7.98 -0.45
N ARG A 202 16.49 -6.72 0.00
CA ARG A 202 17.54 -5.78 -0.39
C ARG A 202 18.41 -5.50 0.82
N GLU A 203 19.71 -5.58 0.64
CA GLU A 203 20.70 -5.44 1.73
C GLU A 203 20.63 -4.05 2.39
N ASN A 204 20.53 -2.98 1.59
CA ASN A 204 20.56 -1.61 2.12
C ASN A 204 19.18 -1.04 2.47
N CYS A 205 18.17 -1.87 2.75
CA CYS A 205 16.83 -1.37 3.07
C CYS A 205 16.78 -0.74 4.47
N LEU A 206 16.25 0.49 4.61
CA LEU A 206 16.04 1.14 5.91
C LEU A 206 15.17 0.28 6.85
N LEU A 207 14.29 -0.57 6.31
CA LEU A 207 13.51 -1.50 7.13
C LEU A 207 14.36 -2.57 7.82
N ASN A 208 15.52 -2.94 7.28
CA ASN A 208 16.40 -3.93 7.89
C ASN A 208 17.10 -3.36 9.14
N LEU A 209 17.23 -2.03 9.22
CA LEU A 209 17.81 -1.33 10.36
C LEU A 209 16.80 -1.14 11.51
N LEU A 210 15.53 -1.46 11.28
CA LEU A 210 14.44 -1.19 12.22
C LEU A 210 13.95 -2.46 12.90
N THR A 211 13.53 -2.33 14.15
CA THR A 211 12.91 -3.42 14.90
C THR A 211 11.45 -3.64 14.48
N ASP A 212 10.87 -4.80 14.78
CA ASP A 212 9.48 -5.12 14.39
C ASP A 212 8.44 -4.09 14.89
N LYS A 213 8.65 -3.58 16.11
CA LYS A 213 7.79 -2.55 16.69
C LYS A 213 7.90 -1.25 15.91
N GLU A 214 9.11 -0.87 15.50
CA GLU A 214 9.36 0.32 14.69
C GLU A 214 8.78 0.16 13.29
N VAL A 215 9.00 -0.98 12.62
CA VAL A 215 8.48 -1.25 11.27
C VAL A 215 6.97 -1.04 11.21
N LYS A 216 6.21 -1.47 12.24
CA LYS A 216 4.76 -1.23 12.35
C LYS A 216 4.39 0.25 12.47
N LEU A 217 5.23 1.09 13.06
CA LEU A 217 5.02 2.54 13.12
C LEU A 217 5.35 3.20 11.78
N VAL A 218 6.41 2.74 11.12
CA VAL A 218 6.92 3.40 9.92
C VAL A 218 6.19 2.98 8.65
N LEU A 219 5.62 1.76 8.59
CA LEU A 219 4.77 1.31 7.49
C LEU A 219 3.32 1.75 7.72
N PRO A 220 2.74 2.53 6.81
CA PRO A 220 1.36 2.99 6.96
C PRO A 220 0.38 1.83 6.75
N MET A 221 -0.40 1.51 7.79
CA MET A 221 -1.50 0.53 7.71
C MET A 221 -2.82 1.14 7.18
N ARG A 222 -2.90 2.47 7.19
CA ARG A 222 -4.05 3.28 6.75
C ARG A 222 -3.57 4.33 5.75
N ALA A 223 -4.50 4.93 5.03
CA ALA A 223 -4.26 6.04 4.12
C ALA A 223 -3.38 7.14 4.76
N ILE A 224 -2.32 7.54 4.04
CA ILE A 224 -1.37 8.57 4.49
C ILE A 224 -2.05 9.94 4.43
N VAL A 225 -2.17 10.60 5.58
CA VAL A 225 -2.73 11.95 5.63
C VAL A 225 -1.59 12.96 5.48
N PRO A 226 -1.63 13.86 4.47
CA PRO A 226 -0.60 14.88 4.31
C PRO A 226 -0.55 15.78 5.55
N ARG A 227 0.65 15.98 6.10
CA ARG A 227 0.90 16.90 7.21
C ARG A 227 1.77 18.05 6.74
N THR A 228 1.21 19.25 6.70
CA THR A 228 1.89 20.42 6.17
C THR A 228 2.43 21.30 7.29
N PHE A 229 3.68 21.71 7.16
CA PHE A 229 4.39 22.61 8.05
C PHE A 229 4.91 23.81 7.26
N ILE A 230 4.89 24.99 7.89
CA ILE A 230 5.52 26.20 7.34
C ILE A 230 6.84 26.44 8.08
N LEU A 231 7.93 26.49 7.32
CA LEU A 231 9.28 26.69 7.84
C LEU A 231 9.84 28.00 7.33
N LYS A 232 10.50 28.73 8.21
CA LYS A 232 11.32 29.90 7.88
C LYS A 232 12.77 29.46 7.65
N PRO A 233 13.60 30.29 7.00
CA PRO A 233 15.04 30.08 7.01
C PRO A 233 15.55 29.86 8.44
N GLU A 234 16.59 29.04 8.59
CA GLU A 234 17.15 28.59 9.87
C GLU A 234 16.23 27.71 10.73
N MET A 235 15.19 27.12 10.13
CA MET A 235 14.35 26.12 10.80
C MET A 235 14.61 24.71 10.28
N VAL A 236 14.36 23.73 11.15
CA VAL A 236 14.62 22.32 10.92
C VAL A 236 13.35 21.51 11.11
N LEU A 237 13.11 20.56 10.22
CA LEU A 237 12.05 19.56 10.31
C LEU A 237 12.64 18.17 10.54
N PHE A 238 12.32 17.59 11.68
CA PHE A 238 12.60 16.20 12.02
C PHE A 238 11.41 15.32 11.68
N LEU A 239 11.65 14.24 10.95
CA LEU A 239 10.73 13.12 10.82
C LEU A 239 11.26 11.98 11.69
N ALA A 240 10.70 11.85 12.90
CA ALA A 240 11.24 10.97 13.93
C ALA A 240 12.75 11.22 14.15
N ALA A 241 13.48 10.22 14.67
CA ALA A 241 14.95 10.25 14.69
C ALA A 241 15.56 9.65 13.40
N LEU A 242 14.75 9.47 12.35
CA LEU A 242 15.14 8.84 11.09
C LEU A 242 15.67 9.80 10.04
N ALA A 243 15.16 11.03 10.02
CA ALA A 243 15.39 11.96 8.94
C ALA A 243 15.26 13.39 9.47
N ARG A 244 16.16 14.25 9.00
CA ARG A 244 16.16 15.67 9.33
C ARG A 244 16.29 16.49 8.04
N ILE A 245 15.56 17.59 7.93
CA ILE A 245 15.62 18.51 6.79
C ILE A 245 15.79 19.92 7.34
N ASP A 246 16.90 20.54 6.97
CA ASP A 246 17.30 21.86 7.41
C ASP A 246 17.02 22.86 6.29
N TYR A 247 16.33 23.93 6.61
CA TYR A 247 16.13 25.04 5.69
C TYR A 247 17.20 26.09 5.96
N LEU A 248 18.28 26.07 5.17
CA LEU A 248 19.46 26.91 5.39
C LEU A 248 19.21 28.34 4.89
N GLU A 249 18.97 28.51 3.59
CA GLU A 249 18.85 29.82 2.95
C GLU A 249 17.59 29.93 2.11
N GLY A 250 16.90 31.07 2.22
CA GLY A 250 15.82 31.48 1.33
C GLY A 250 15.17 32.79 1.80
N GLU A 251 14.51 33.50 0.89
CA GLU A 251 13.96 34.84 1.18
C GLU A 251 12.67 34.80 2.01
N LYS A 252 11.82 33.80 1.78
CA LYS A 252 10.49 33.67 2.38
C LYS A 252 10.32 32.32 3.06
N SER A 253 9.26 32.20 3.86
CA SER A 253 8.83 30.91 4.40
C SER A 253 8.41 29.95 3.28
N ALA A 254 8.69 28.68 3.45
CA ALA A 254 8.30 27.62 2.53
C ALA A 254 7.42 26.57 3.24
N TRP A 255 6.64 25.82 2.46
CA TRP A 255 5.79 24.76 2.98
C TRP A 255 6.39 23.39 2.69
N PHE A 256 6.37 22.57 3.72
CA PHE A 256 6.88 21.20 3.71
C PHE A 256 5.72 20.28 4.07
N THR A 257 5.26 19.50 3.09
CA THR A 257 4.17 18.54 3.29
C THR A 257 4.75 17.14 3.41
N VAL A 258 4.69 16.60 4.63
CA VAL A 258 5.19 15.27 4.97
C VAL A 258 4.16 14.22 4.57
N MET A 259 4.57 13.34 3.65
CA MET A 259 3.84 12.14 3.22
C MET A 259 4.47 10.92 3.87
N ALA A 260 4.06 10.62 5.11
CA ALA A 260 4.56 9.50 5.90
C ALA A 260 3.47 8.97 6.84
N SER A 261 3.70 7.81 7.47
CA SER A 261 2.79 7.23 8.46
C SER A 261 2.40 8.24 9.55
N ASN A 262 1.10 8.32 9.87
CA ASN A 262 0.56 9.25 10.87
C ASN A 262 1.08 8.97 12.29
N LEU A 263 1.60 7.76 12.53
CA LEU A 263 2.17 7.35 13.80
C LEU A 263 3.59 7.89 14.02
N LEU A 264 4.27 8.34 12.95
CA LEU A 264 5.60 8.91 13.08
C LEU A 264 5.50 10.36 13.53
N PRO A 265 6.15 10.74 14.63
CA PRO A 265 6.16 12.13 15.08
C PRO A 265 6.94 13.00 14.10
N VAL A 266 6.49 14.25 13.94
CA VAL A 266 7.21 15.28 13.19
C VAL A 266 7.45 16.44 14.14
N HIS A 267 8.70 16.88 14.24
CA HIS A 267 9.09 17.97 15.12
C HIS A 267 9.73 19.09 14.31
N VAL A 268 9.47 20.32 14.72
CA VAL A 268 10.03 21.52 14.09
C VAL A 268 10.79 22.30 15.14
N THR A 269 12.05 22.64 14.84
CA THR A 269 12.96 23.34 15.76
C THR A 269 13.81 24.36 15.00
N THR A 270 14.60 25.16 15.72
CA THR A 270 15.58 26.07 15.11
C THR A 270 16.89 25.34 14.82
N LEU A 271 17.62 25.78 13.80
CA LEU A 271 18.89 25.20 13.38
C LEU A 271 19.92 25.17 14.52
N SER A 272 19.98 26.24 15.32
CA SER A 272 20.88 26.38 16.47
C SER A 272 20.66 25.33 17.56
N GLN A 273 19.44 24.82 17.71
CA GLN A 273 19.09 23.85 18.75
C GLN A 273 19.00 22.42 18.20
N ALA A 274 19.03 22.24 16.88
CA ALA A 274 18.68 20.97 16.25
C ALA A 274 19.59 19.82 16.68
N ASP A 275 20.90 20.05 16.80
CA ASP A 275 21.87 19.04 17.24
C ASP A 275 21.63 18.66 18.72
N ALA A 276 21.49 19.66 19.60
CA ALA A 276 21.21 19.43 21.02
C ALA A 276 19.87 18.71 21.25
N VAL A 277 18.85 19.02 20.45
CA VAL A 277 17.54 18.35 20.51
C VAL A 277 17.67 16.91 20.03
N TYR A 278 18.45 16.65 18.97
CA TYR A 278 18.66 15.29 18.48
C TYR A 278 19.39 14.43 19.52
N GLU A 279 20.50 14.91 20.10
CA GLU A 279 21.24 14.17 21.13
C GLU A 279 20.40 13.90 22.38
N LYS A 280 19.61 14.88 22.82
CA LYS A 280 18.81 14.75 24.05
C LYS A 280 17.60 13.82 23.88
N TYR A 281 16.94 13.86 22.72
CA TYR A 281 15.62 13.24 22.51
C TYR A 281 15.60 12.08 21.51
N ALA A 282 16.69 11.80 20.78
CA ALA A 282 16.79 10.61 19.93
C ALA A 282 16.59 9.34 20.77
N GLY A 283 15.75 8.43 20.30
CA GLY A 283 15.43 7.19 21.00
C GLY A 283 14.47 7.31 22.19
N LYS A 284 14.02 8.54 22.52
CA LYS A 284 13.06 8.83 23.61
C LYS A 284 11.63 9.04 23.09
N GLU A 285 10.68 9.25 24.01
CA GLU A 285 9.25 9.46 23.73
C GLU A 285 8.96 10.57 22.69
N LEU A 286 9.80 11.59 22.61
CA LEU A 286 9.58 12.71 21.69
C LEU A 286 9.93 12.32 20.25
N MET A 287 11.15 11.83 19.98
CA MET A 287 11.57 11.36 18.65
C MET A 287 11.52 9.84 18.54
N LYS A 288 10.30 9.28 18.56
CA LYS A 288 10.09 7.84 18.41
C LYS A 288 10.56 7.35 17.05
N VAL A 289 11.26 6.22 17.03
CA VAL A 289 11.86 5.52 15.88
C VAL A 289 13.20 6.14 15.47
N PRO A 290 14.34 5.48 15.79
CA PRO A 290 14.46 4.20 16.52
C PRO A 290 13.93 4.26 17.96
N MET A 291 13.49 3.11 18.50
CA MET A 291 13.01 2.95 19.88
C MET A 291 13.97 2.03 20.62
N GLY A 292 14.72 2.58 21.58
CA GLY A 292 15.69 1.80 22.34
C GLY A 292 16.66 2.62 23.18
N GLY A 293 16.35 3.89 23.46
CA GLY A 293 17.22 4.76 24.23
C GLY A 293 18.57 5.03 23.57
N GLU A 294 19.55 5.36 24.40
CA GLU A 294 20.88 5.82 23.97
C GLU A 294 21.76 4.68 23.43
N GLU A 295 21.60 3.45 23.94
CA GLU A 295 22.35 2.28 23.47
C GLU A 295 22.02 1.93 22.02
N ARG A 296 20.72 1.89 21.67
CA ARG A 296 20.28 1.64 20.29
C ARG A 296 20.76 2.74 19.34
N MET A 297 20.84 3.97 19.82
CA MET A 297 21.28 5.10 19.00
C MET A 297 22.79 5.08 18.71
N LYS A 298 23.59 4.40 19.53
CA LYS A 298 25.01 4.15 19.23
C LYS A 298 25.19 3.12 18.10
N GLU A 299 24.30 2.13 18.04
CA GLU A 299 24.30 1.10 16.99
C GLU A 299 23.71 1.63 15.67
N PHE A 300 22.76 2.55 15.74
CA PHE A 300 22.10 3.09 14.57
C PHE A 300 23.03 4.02 13.76
N PRO A 301 23.04 3.91 12.42
CA PRO A 301 23.97 4.68 11.59
C PRO A 301 23.76 6.19 11.72
N ARG A 302 24.86 6.93 11.66
CA ARG A 302 24.85 8.40 11.76
C ARG A 302 24.12 9.01 10.57
N LEU A 303 23.52 10.18 10.80
CA LEU A 303 22.84 10.93 9.75
C LEU A 303 23.85 11.74 8.93
N VAL A 304 24.02 11.38 7.66
CA VAL A 304 24.88 12.05 6.69
C VAL A 304 24.12 13.22 6.05
N PRO A 305 24.69 14.45 6.05
CA PRO A 305 24.09 15.60 5.38
C PRO A 305 24.23 15.51 3.87
N GLN A 306 23.21 15.96 3.15
CA GLN A 306 23.24 16.15 1.70
C GLN A 306 22.49 17.42 1.32
N ASP A 307 23.16 18.27 0.54
CA ASP A 307 22.62 19.57 0.14
C ASP A 307 21.77 19.47 -1.13
N ILE A 308 20.66 20.21 -1.14
CA ILE A 308 19.71 20.29 -2.24
C ILE A 308 19.37 21.75 -2.48
N THR A 309 19.46 22.17 -3.73
CA THR A 309 18.95 23.48 -4.17
C THR A 309 17.66 23.29 -4.94
N LEU A 310 16.64 24.08 -4.59
CA LEU A 310 15.32 24.08 -5.26
C LEU A 310 14.94 25.50 -5.68
N GLU A 311 14.12 25.61 -6.71
CA GLU A 311 13.57 26.87 -7.20
C GLU A 311 12.03 26.84 -7.12
N GLY A 312 11.45 27.87 -6.51
CA GLY A 312 10.03 27.95 -6.24
C GLY A 312 9.20 28.29 -7.48
N ILE A 313 8.11 27.53 -7.66
CA ILE A 313 7.15 27.70 -8.76
C ILE A 313 5.97 28.58 -8.28
N GLY A 314 5.44 28.32 -7.08
CA GLY A 314 4.30 29.04 -6.53
C GLY A 314 3.75 28.41 -5.25
N ALA A 315 2.86 29.12 -4.55
CA ALA A 315 2.31 28.67 -3.27
C ALA A 315 1.31 27.50 -3.39
N THR A 316 0.80 27.24 -4.59
CA THR A 316 -0.23 26.22 -4.90
C THR A 316 0.36 24.93 -5.45
N GLU A 317 1.63 24.93 -5.84
CA GLU A 317 2.28 23.83 -6.54
C GLU A 317 3.61 23.47 -5.88
N ALA A 318 3.74 22.18 -5.52
CA ALA A 318 4.98 21.64 -5.04
C ALA A 318 6.04 21.67 -6.14
N VAL A 319 7.27 21.95 -5.75
CA VAL A 319 8.46 22.03 -6.61
C VAL A 319 9.07 20.65 -6.79
N ALA A 320 9.22 19.92 -5.69
CA ALA A 320 9.92 18.64 -5.67
C ALA A 320 9.47 17.76 -4.51
N ASP A 321 9.63 16.45 -4.69
CA ASP A 321 9.57 15.50 -3.57
C ASP A 321 10.98 15.13 -3.13
N ILE A 322 11.29 15.38 -1.86
CA ILE A 322 12.48 14.83 -1.20
C ILE A 322 12.11 13.43 -0.70
N LYS A 323 12.55 12.38 -1.40
CA LYS A 323 12.27 11.01 -0.99
C LYS A 323 13.32 10.50 -0.01
N LEU A 324 12.82 9.91 1.05
CA LEU A 324 13.62 9.16 2.02
C LEU A 324 13.61 7.70 1.55
N SER A 325 14.69 7.27 0.89
CA SER A 325 14.83 5.91 0.35
C SER A 325 16.12 5.26 0.86
N SER A 326 16.07 3.94 1.00
CA SER A 326 17.26 3.10 1.09
C SER A 326 18.12 3.25 -0.17
N ALA A 327 19.46 3.14 -0.01
CA ALA A 327 20.38 3.33 -1.12
C ALA A 327 20.11 2.39 -2.30
N GLY A 328 20.13 2.99 -3.49
CA GLY A 328 19.94 2.33 -4.77
C GLY A 328 18.99 3.12 -5.67
N LYS A 329 19.36 3.32 -6.93
CA LYS A 329 18.54 3.97 -7.99
C LYS A 329 17.21 3.26 -8.30
N SER A 330 16.72 2.37 -7.44
CA SER A 330 15.52 1.55 -7.66
C SER A 330 14.48 1.84 -6.57
N ALA A 331 13.52 2.69 -6.93
CA ALA A 331 12.41 3.19 -6.14
C ALA A 331 11.50 2.10 -5.51
N VAL A 332 11.94 1.49 -4.42
CA VAL A 332 10.99 0.93 -3.43
C VAL A 332 11.18 1.77 -2.17
N SER A 333 10.69 3.00 -2.28
CA SER A 333 10.51 3.87 -1.13
C SER A 333 9.27 3.34 -0.43
N HIS A 334 9.42 2.92 0.83
CA HIS A 334 8.27 2.75 1.70
C HIS A 334 7.72 4.14 1.97
N CYS A 335 6.83 4.60 1.08
CA CYS A 335 6.24 5.94 0.92
C CYS A 335 6.55 6.89 2.08
N ARG A 336 7.74 7.48 2.01
CA ARG A 336 8.20 8.55 2.90
C ARG A 336 8.85 9.59 2.01
N TRP A 337 8.13 10.67 1.77
CA TRP A 337 8.69 11.83 1.11
C TRP A 337 8.15 13.10 1.72
N VAL A 338 8.90 14.17 1.56
CA VAL A 338 8.48 15.52 1.92
C VAL A 338 8.35 16.30 0.62
N ALA A 339 7.15 16.75 0.31
CA ALA A 339 6.91 17.64 -0.80
C ALA A 339 7.26 19.07 -0.36
N VAL A 340 8.13 19.74 -1.12
CA VAL A 340 8.56 21.11 -0.85
C VAL A 340 7.82 22.04 -1.79
N THR A 341 7.24 23.10 -1.22
CA THR A 341 6.49 24.14 -1.94
C THR A 341 7.03 25.48 -1.53
N ALA A 342 7.36 26.32 -2.50
CA ALA A 342 7.96 27.63 -2.26
C ALA A 342 7.34 28.69 -3.16
N HIS A 343 7.49 29.95 -2.76
CA HIS A 343 7.00 31.07 -3.54
C HIS A 343 7.73 31.17 -4.90
N ALA A 344 7.06 31.73 -5.90
CA ALA A 344 7.64 31.90 -7.24
C ALA A 344 8.97 32.67 -7.17
N GLN A 345 9.93 32.25 -7.99
CA GLN A 345 11.27 32.85 -8.14
C GLN A 345 12.16 32.80 -6.89
N GLN A 346 11.75 32.06 -5.86
CA GLN A 346 12.53 31.88 -4.65
C GLN A 346 13.50 30.72 -4.80
N LYS A 347 14.79 30.94 -4.54
CA LYS A 347 15.77 29.86 -4.38
C LYS A 347 15.80 29.38 -2.93
N LEU A 348 15.83 28.07 -2.74
CA LEU A 348 15.89 27.43 -1.43
C LEU A 348 17.11 26.53 -1.37
N LEU A 349 17.95 26.76 -0.36
CA LEU A 349 19.02 25.85 0.00
C LEU A 349 18.57 25.00 1.19
N LEU A 350 18.44 23.70 0.95
CA LEU A 350 18.03 22.72 1.95
C LEU A 350 19.17 21.73 2.19
N ARG A 351 19.30 21.25 3.42
CA ARG A 351 20.20 20.16 3.78
C ARG A 351 19.41 19.03 4.41
N ALA A 352 19.41 17.86 3.77
CA ALA A 352 18.73 16.68 4.27
C ALA A 352 19.73 15.71 4.91
N HIS A 353 19.44 15.28 6.12
CA HIS A 353 20.25 14.36 6.93
C HIS A 353 19.60 12.99 6.96
N MET A 354 20.26 11.97 6.40
CA MET A 354 19.75 10.60 6.29
C MET A 354 20.75 9.59 6.86
N PRO A 355 20.31 8.43 7.38
CA PRO A 355 21.21 7.43 7.93
C PRO A 355 22.18 6.92 6.84
N GLU A 356 23.42 6.65 7.24
CA GLU A 356 24.44 6.08 6.35
C GLU A 356 23.90 4.81 5.64
N GLY A 357 24.03 4.76 4.32
CA GLY A 357 23.44 3.68 3.49
C GLY A 357 22.00 3.93 3.02
N ALA A 358 21.37 5.03 3.41
CA ALA A 358 20.18 5.57 2.74
C ALA A 358 20.60 6.59 1.67
N ALA A 359 19.92 6.60 0.52
CA ALA A 359 20.15 7.60 -0.51
C ALA A 359 18.96 8.55 -0.58
N LEU A 360 19.25 9.84 -0.50
CA LEU A 360 18.27 10.87 -0.83
C LEU A 360 17.97 10.81 -2.33
N ALA A 361 16.70 10.73 -2.68
CA ALA A 361 16.28 10.81 -4.08
C ALA A 361 15.36 12.00 -4.25
N LEU A 362 15.82 13.00 -5.00
CA LEU A 362 14.99 14.12 -5.41
C LEU A 362 14.10 13.72 -6.59
N ARG A 363 12.82 14.08 -6.55
CA ARG A 363 11.88 13.91 -7.66
C ARG A 363 11.43 15.28 -8.17
N GLN A 364 11.71 15.54 -9.44
CA GLN A 364 11.21 16.69 -10.18
C GLN A 364 10.73 16.19 -11.56
N PRO A 365 9.46 16.38 -11.95
CA PRO A 365 8.37 16.99 -11.17
C PRO A 365 7.92 16.11 -9.97
N PRO A 366 7.23 16.69 -8.97
CA PRO A 366 6.72 15.93 -7.82
C PRO A 366 5.57 15.01 -8.23
N LEU A 367 5.30 13.98 -7.42
CA LEU A 367 4.22 13.02 -7.70
C LEU A 367 2.84 13.66 -7.55
N LEU A 368 2.68 14.57 -6.59
CA LEU A 368 1.43 15.26 -6.30
C LEU A 368 1.69 16.78 -6.29
N PRO A 369 1.65 17.46 -7.46
CA PRO A 369 1.94 18.89 -7.55
C PRO A 369 1.03 19.74 -6.66
N HIS A 370 -0.27 19.44 -6.62
CA HIS A 370 -1.25 20.22 -5.84
C HIS A 370 -1.45 19.72 -4.40
N ILE A 371 -0.51 18.94 -3.86
CA ILE A 371 -0.56 18.49 -2.46
C ILE A 371 -0.69 19.63 -1.43
N PRO A 372 -0.15 20.86 -1.65
CA PRO A 372 -0.28 21.95 -0.67
C PRO A 372 -1.72 22.41 -0.45
N ASN A 373 -2.61 22.15 -1.41
CA ASN A 373 -4.03 22.49 -1.32
C ASN A 373 -4.80 21.54 -0.37
N ILE A 374 -4.23 20.36 -0.07
CA ILE A 374 -4.80 19.38 0.86
C ILE A 374 -4.29 19.67 2.28
N ARG A 375 -4.57 20.87 2.78
CA ARG A 375 -4.30 21.28 4.17
C ARG A 375 -5.49 22.02 4.77
N GLY A 376 -5.66 21.91 6.08
CA GLY A 376 -6.66 22.66 6.84
C GLY A 376 -6.17 24.05 7.25
N ALA A 377 -6.86 24.68 8.21
CA ALA A 377 -6.45 25.97 8.75
C ALA A 377 -5.12 25.89 9.51
N ARG A 378 -4.38 27.00 9.55
CA ARG A 378 -3.14 27.11 10.34
C ARG A 378 -3.47 26.99 11.83
N ILE A 379 -2.65 26.23 12.58
CA ILE A 379 -2.79 26.12 14.02
C ILE A 379 -2.08 27.32 14.66
N PRO A 380 -2.80 28.18 15.42
CA PRO A 380 -2.20 29.36 16.06
C PRO A 380 -1.01 28.97 16.95
N GLY A 381 0.05 29.78 16.93
CA GLY A 381 1.24 29.56 17.77
C GLY A 381 2.17 28.42 17.31
N THR A 382 1.88 27.74 16.19
CA THR A 382 2.72 26.63 15.71
C THR A 382 3.07 26.76 14.23
N ALA A 383 4.06 25.96 13.79
CA ALA A 383 4.43 25.79 12.39
C ALA A 383 3.47 24.85 11.63
N ALA A 384 2.53 24.20 12.30
CA ALA A 384 1.70 23.14 11.72
C ALA A 384 0.35 23.64 11.19
N TYR A 385 -0.15 22.96 10.16
CA TYR A 385 -1.52 23.11 9.67
C TYR A 385 -2.38 21.94 10.15
N ARG A 386 -3.67 22.20 10.36
CA ARG A 386 -4.64 21.13 10.63
C ARG A 386 -4.65 20.14 9.45
N THR A 387 -4.73 18.86 9.75
CA THR A 387 -4.77 17.82 8.73
C THR A 387 -6.13 17.79 8.05
N LYS A 388 -6.12 17.57 6.73
CA LYS A 388 -7.32 17.36 5.92
C LYS A 388 -7.17 16.03 5.21
N LYS A 389 -8.15 15.13 5.37
CA LYS A 389 -8.15 13.87 4.61
C LYS A 389 -8.51 14.16 3.15
N PRO A 390 -7.72 13.68 2.17
CA PRO A 390 -8.14 13.64 0.78
C PRO A 390 -9.52 12.96 0.64
N PRO A 391 -10.36 13.41 -0.31
CA PRO A 391 -11.61 12.73 -0.62
C PRO A 391 -11.33 11.32 -1.12
N SER A 392 -12.22 10.37 -0.80
CA SER A 392 -12.15 9.00 -1.33
C SER A 392 -12.66 8.96 -2.76
N LEU A 393 -11.90 8.37 -3.66
CA LEU A 393 -12.30 8.01 -5.01
C LEU A 393 -12.71 6.53 -5.03
N VAL A 394 -13.95 6.28 -5.42
CA VAL A 394 -14.46 4.93 -5.65
C VAL A 394 -14.42 4.65 -7.15
N GLU A 395 -13.79 3.55 -7.54
CA GLU A 395 -13.70 3.08 -8.92
C GLU A 395 -15.05 2.51 -9.37
N ASN A 396 -15.38 2.69 -10.65
CA ASN A 396 -16.58 2.12 -11.28
C ASN A 396 -17.91 2.51 -10.63
N LEU A 397 -17.99 3.69 -10.01
CA LEU A 397 -19.27 4.32 -9.69
C LEU A 397 -19.33 5.65 -10.41
N LYS A 398 -20.48 5.98 -10.99
CA LYS A 398 -20.72 7.34 -11.45
C LYS A 398 -20.61 8.25 -10.23
N ALA A 399 -19.65 9.17 -10.26
CA ALA A 399 -19.66 10.29 -9.32
C ALA A 399 -21.05 10.92 -9.44
N SER A 400 -21.78 11.00 -8.33
CA SER A 400 -22.96 11.85 -8.29
C SER A 400 -22.48 13.24 -8.68
N GLY A 401 -22.92 13.69 -9.85
CA GLY A 401 -22.39 14.91 -10.45
C GLY A 401 -22.65 16.06 -9.50
N ASN A 402 -21.59 16.61 -8.91
CA ASN A 402 -21.65 17.96 -8.36
C ASN A 402 -21.03 18.91 -9.39
N ARG A 403 -21.92 19.75 -9.91
CA ARG A 403 -21.61 21.07 -10.46
C ARG A 403 -20.76 21.89 -9.50
#